data_AF-A0A3L8PDH3-F1
#
_entry.id   AF-A0A3L8PDH3-F1
#
_cell.length_a   1.000
_cell.length_b   1.000
_cell.length_c   1.000
_cell.angle_alpha   90.00
_cell.angle_beta   90.00
_cell.angle_gamma   90.00
#
_symmetry.space_group_name_H-M   'P 1'
#
loop_
_entity.id
_entity.type
_entity.pdbx_description
1 polymer ?
#
loop_
_entity_poly.entity_id
_entity_poly.type
_entity_poly.pdbx_seq_one_letter_code
_entity_poly.pdbx_strand_id
1 'polypeptide(L)'
;DFALSHPALIVVQEREWSSLDAEARERVRRTQLAYIDVWVQVVRELRPELDRATARAAVQAAFGLLNSTPHSARLSAPAMRSLLARMARSALLG
;
A
#
# COMPACT_ATOMS: atom_id res chain seq x y z
N ASP A 1 -12.09 -8.91 -10.78
CA ASP A 1 -12.70 -7.58 -10.84
C ASP A 1 -12.28 -6.53 -9.82
N PHE A 2 -11.69 -6.85 -8.67
CA PHE A 2 -11.36 -5.81 -7.66
C PHE A 2 -10.02 -5.07 -7.91
N ALA A 3 -9.05 -5.71 -8.57
CA ALA A 3 -7.66 -5.24 -8.62
C ALA A 3 -7.37 -4.06 -9.58
N LEU A 4 -8.29 -3.72 -10.47
CA LEU A 4 -8.08 -2.66 -11.49
C LEU A 4 -8.95 -1.41 -11.28
N SER A 5 -9.96 -1.48 -10.41
CA SER A 5 -10.93 -0.39 -10.16
C SER A 5 -10.67 0.39 -8.87
N HIS A 6 -9.75 -0.06 -8.03
CA HIS A 6 -9.43 0.59 -6.75
C HIS A 6 -7.98 1.09 -6.80
N PRO A 7 -7.71 2.31 -7.29
CA PRO A 7 -6.37 2.89 -7.21
C PRO A 7 -5.95 2.88 -5.75
N ALA A 8 -4.97 2.03 -5.38
CA ALA A 8 -4.35 1.91 -4.07
C ALA A 8 -5.13 2.61 -2.95
N LEU A 9 -6.32 2.10 -2.63
CA LEU A 9 -7.14 2.68 -1.58
C LEU A 9 -6.40 2.38 -0.27
N ILE A 10 -5.73 3.38 0.29
CA ILE A 10 -6.21 4.13 1.45
C ILE A 10 -5.09 5.12 1.82
N VAL A 11 -5.15 6.33 1.28
CA VAL A 11 -4.74 7.51 2.04
C VAL A 11 -6.03 8.26 2.29
N VAL A 12 -6.69 7.96 3.41
CA VAL A 12 -7.53 8.99 4.04
C VAL A 12 -6.58 10.18 4.19
N GLN A 13 -6.87 11.30 3.55
CA GLN A 13 -5.97 12.46 3.62
C GLN A 13 -5.87 12.93 5.07
N GLU A 14 -4.78 13.59 5.48
CA GLU A 14 -4.67 14.14 6.85
C GLU A 14 -5.91 14.96 7.27
N ARG A 15 -6.50 15.68 6.31
CA ARG A 15 -7.77 16.41 6.50
C ARG A 15 -8.93 15.49 6.85
N GLU A 16 -9.09 14.38 6.14
CA GLU A 16 -10.15 13.41 6.41
C GLU A 16 -9.87 12.65 7.72
N TRP A 17 -8.60 12.36 8.06
CA TRP A 17 -8.24 11.78 9.36
C TRP A 17 -8.59 12.68 10.53
N SER A 18 -8.38 13.99 10.37
CA SER A 18 -8.67 14.98 11.39
C SER A 18 -10.17 15.15 11.65
N SER A 19 -11.02 14.87 10.65
CA SER A 19 -12.49 14.98 10.77
C SER A 19 -13.19 13.73 11.30
N LEU A 20 -12.52 12.57 11.34
CA LEU A 20 -13.09 11.34 11.90
C LEU A 20 -13.16 11.39 13.42
N ASP A 21 -14.22 10.80 13.99
CA ASP A 21 -14.27 10.50 15.43
C ASP A 21 -13.31 9.33 15.78
N ALA A 22 -13.07 9.11 17.08
CA ALA A 22 -12.14 8.09 17.55
C ALA A 22 -12.55 6.67 17.13
N GLU A 23 -13.86 6.38 17.07
CA GLU A 23 -14.38 5.07 16.71
C GLU A 23 -14.17 4.79 15.21
N ALA A 24 -14.42 5.80 14.37
CA ALA A 24 -14.20 5.74 12.94
C ALA A 24 -12.71 5.60 12.59
N ARG A 25 -11.82 6.31 13.29
CA ARG A 25 -10.36 6.12 13.14
C ARG A 25 -9.94 4.69 13.45
N GLU A 26 -10.46 4.10 14.52
CA GLU A 26 -10.14 2.72 14.89
C GLU A 26 -10.68 1.72 13.86
N ARG A 27 -11.90 1.94 13.34
CA ARG A 27 -12.43 1.11 12.24
C ARG A 27 -11.57 1.19 10.99
N VAL A 28 -11.16 2.39 10.56
CA VAL A 28 -10.28 2.60 9.40
C VAL A 28 -8.94 1.88 9.61
N ARG A 29 -8.32 2.07 10.78
CA ARG A 29 -7.06 1.41 11.13
C ARG A 29 -7.18 -0.11 11.08
N ARG A 30 -8.26 -0.68 11.62
CA ARG A 30 -8.52 -2.12 11.60
C ARG A 30 -8.64 -2.65 10.17
N THR A 31 -9.39 -1.96 9.32
CA THR A 31 -9.53 -2.32 7.91
C THR A 31 -8.18 -2.22 7.17
N GLN A 32 -7.38 -1.19 7.42
CA GLN A 32 -6.03 -1.07 6.86
C GLN A 32 -5.12 -2.24 7.28
N LEU A 33 -5.15 -2.62 8.56
CA LEU A 33 -4.35 -3.73 9.06
C LEU A 33 -4.76 -5.07 8.43
N ALA A 34 -6.07 -5.32 8.32
CA ALA A 34 -6.59 -6.51 7.65
C ALA A 34 -6.18 -6.56 6.17
N TYR A 35 -6.21 -5.42 5.48
CA TYR A 35 -5.76 -5.32 4.09
C TYR A 35 -4.26 -5.64 3.93
N ILE A 36 -3.41 -5.11 4.82
CA ILE A 36 -1.97 -5.44 4.85
C ILE A 36 -1.78 -6.94 5.06
N ASP A 37 -2.53 -7.57 5.96
CA ASP A 37 -2.39 -9.01 6.23
C ASP A 37 -2.69 -9.89 5.02
N VAL A 38 -3.68 -9.51 4.18
CA VAL A 38 -3.96 -10.20 2.90
C VAL A 38 -2.75 -10.14 1.97
N TRP A 39 -2.14 -8.96 1.82
CA TRP A 39 -0.96 -8.82 0.95
C TRP A 39 0.27 -9.53 1.50
N VAL A 40 0.44 -9.56 2.82
CA VAL A 40 1.52 -10.33 3.46
C VAL A 40 1.37 -11.81 3.15
N GLN A 41 0.15 -12.34 3.15
CA GLN A 41 -0.10 -13.73 2.74
C GLN A 41 0.33 -13.96 1.29
N VAL A 42 -0.15 -13.13 0.35
CA VAL A 42 0.19 -13.27 -1.08
C VAL A 42 1.70 -13.18 -1.32
N VAL A 43 2.39 -12.24 -0.67
CA VAL A 43 3.85 -12.11 -0.78
C VAL A 43 4.55 -13.37 -0.28
N ARG A 44 4.10 -13.97 0.83
CA ARG A 44 4.69 -15.22 1.34
C ARG A 44 4.39 -16.44 0.48
N GLU A 45 3.26 -16.45 -0.23
CA GLU A 45 2.97 -17.49 -1.21
C GLU A 45 3.93 -17.40 -2.42
N LEU A 46 4.28 -16.18 -2.83
CA LEU A 46 5.21 -15.92 -3.95
C LEU A 46 6.68 -15.97 -3.55
N ARG A 47 6.99 -15.68 -2.28
CA ARG A 47 8.32 -15.60 -1.68
C ARG A 47 8.35 -16.43 -0.38
N PRO A 48 8.26 -17.77 -0.47
CA PRO A 48 8.17 -18.65 0.69
C PRO A 48 9.39 -18.62 1.61
N GLU A 49 10.52 -18.08 1.13
CA GLU A 49 11.73 -17.85 1.91
C GLU A 49 11.63 -16.68 2.90
N LEU A 50 10.66 -15.78 2.74
CA LEU A 50 10.47 -14.64 3.63
C LEU A 50 9.66 -15.04 4.88
N ASP A 51 10.17 -14.66 6.04
CA ASP A 51 9.37 -14.70 7.26
C ASP A 51 8.23 -13.67 7.21
N ARG A 52 7.26 -13.82 8.13
CA ARG A 52 6.08 -12.93 8.16
C ARG A 52 6.46 -11.48 8.43
N ALA A 53 7.46 -11.23 9.26
CA ALA A 53 7.87 -9.88 9.63
C ALA A 53 8.48 -9.13 8.43
N THR A 54 9.35 -9.81 7.68
CA THR A 54 9.99 -9.28 6.48
C THR A 54 8.98 -9.05 5.37
N ALA A 55 8.08 -10.00 5.12
CA ALA A 55 7.00 -9.82 4.16
C ALA A 55 6.08 -8.63 4.52
N ARG A 56 5.78 -8.45 5.82
CA ARG A 56 5.03 -7.29 6.31
C ARG A 56 5.76 -5.97 6.04
N ALA A 57 7.04 -5.91 6.36
CA ALA A 57 7.85 -4.72 6.11
C ALA A 57 7.89 -4.39 4.60
N ALA A 58 8.07 -5.38 3.73
CA ALA A 58 8.07 -5.21 2.28
C ALA A 58 6.72 -4.68 1.75
N VAL A 59 5.59 -5.23 2.20
CA VAL A 59 4.24 -4.76 1.85
C VAL A 59 4.03 -3.31 2.28
N GLN A 60 4.38 -2.98 3.52
CA GLN A 60 4.24 -1.62 4.03
C GLN A 60 5.13 -0.62 3.28
N ALA A 61 6.37 -0.99 2.94
CA ALA A 61 7.26 -0.17 2.14
C ALA A 61 6.72 0.06 0.73
N ALA A 62 6.20 -1.00 0.08
CA ALA A 62 5.57 -0.89 -1.24
C ALA A 62 4.34 0.03 -1.21
N PHE A 63 3.52 -0.03 -0.17
CA PHE A 63 2.40 0.89 -0.01
C PHE A 63 2.85 2.33 0.23
N GLY A 64 3.85 2.55 1.07
CA GLY A 64 4.46 3.88 1.26
C GLY A 64 4.98 4.46 -0.06
N LEU A 65 5.60 3.62 -0.90
CA LEU A 65 6.06 3.99 -2.23
C LEU A 65 4.92 4.41 -3.14
N LEU A 66 3.87 3.59 -3.27
CA LEU A 66 2.69 3.89 -4.10
C LEU A 66 1.97 5.17 -3.63
N ASN A 67 1.95 5.39 -2.31
CA ASN A 67 1.33 6.55 -1.68
C ASN A 67 2.22 7.80 -1.64
N SER A 68 3.45 7.74 -2.15
CA SER A 68 4.36 8.90 -2.19
C SER A 68 3.92 9.98 -3.19
N THR A 69 2.99 9.65 -4.09
CA THR A 69 2.58 10.49 -5.23
C THR A 69 2.24 11.95 -4.90
N PRO A 70 1.57 12.31 -3.77
CA PRO A 70 1.30 13.71 -3.45
C PRO A 70 2.56 14.56 -3.28
N HIS A 71 3.68 13.93 -2.89
CA HIS A 71 4.93 14.62 -2.61
C HIS A 71 6.03 14.37 -3.66
N SER A 72 5.87 13.35 -4.51
CA SER A 72 6.90 12.89 -5.45
C SER A 72 6.56 13.06 -6.93
N ALA A 73 5.35 13.51 -7.29
CA ALA A 73 4.91 13.65 -8.68
C ALA A 73 5.67 14.76 -9.43
N ARG A 74 6.81 14.39 -10.04
CA ARG A 74 7.64 15.24 -10.91
C ARG A 74 7.59 14.83 -12.39
N LEU A 75 6.89 13.74 -12.70
CA LEU A 75 6.77 13.16 -14.05
C LEU A 75 5.32 13.26 -14.53
N SER A 76 5.09 13.00 -15.82
CA SER A 76 3.73 12.78 -16.33
C SER A 76 3.05 11.62 -15.59
N ALA A 77 1.73 11.67 -15.43
CA ALA A 77 0.99 10.64 -14.71
C ALA A 77 1.25 9.20 -15.24
N PRO A 78 1.35 8.95 -16.56
CA PRO A 78 1.74 7.64 -17.08
C PRO A 78 3.15 7.22 -16.68
N ALA A 79 4.14 8.12 -16.79
CA ALA A 79 5.52 7.83 -16.44
C ALA A 79 5.69 7.56 -14.93
N MET A 80 4.99 8.33 -14.10
CA MET A 80 4.96 8.12 -12.65
C MET A 80 4.36 6.77 -12.29
N ARG A 81 3.24 6.39 -12.92
CA ARG A 81 2.60 5.08 -12.73
C ARG A 81 3.56 3.93 -13.08
N SER A 82 4.22 4.00 -14.23
CA SER A 82 5.17 2.98 -14.66
C SER A 82 6.38 2.86 -13.72
N LEU A 83 6.90 3.99 -13.24
CA LEU A 83 8.00 4.02 -12.27
C LEU A 83 7.59 3.34 -10.96
N LEU A 84 6.47 3.76 -10.37
CA LEU A 84 6.02 3.25 -9.08
C LEU A 84 5.66 1.77 -9.15
N ALA A 85 5.00 1.33 -10.24
CA ALA A 85 4.70 -0.09 -10.44
C ALA A 85 5.96 -0.95 -10.51
N ARG A 86 7.01 -0.48 -11.21
CA ARG A 86 8.29 -1.20 -11.29
C ARG A 86 8.99 -1.28 -9.94
N MET A 87 9.03 -0.18 -9.19
CA MET A 87 9.66 -0.17 -7.87
C MET A 87 8.89 -1.01 -6.86
N ALA A 88 7.55 -0.93 -6.85
CA ALA A 88 6.71 -1.76 -6.00
C ALA A 88 6.90 -3.26 -6.31
N ARG A 89 6.99 -3.63 -7.59
CA ARG A 89 7.26 -5.01 -8.00
C ARG A 89 8.60 -5.50 -7.47
N SER A 90 9.67 -4.72 -7.61
CA SER A 90 10.99 -5.09 -7.08
C SER A 90 10.98 -5.17 -5.55
N ALA A 91 10.34 -4.21 -4.87
CA ALA A 91 10.22 -4.24 -3.41
C ALA A 91 9.51 -5.49 -2.87
N LEU A 92 8.52 -6.01 -3.61
CA LEU A 92 7.75 -7.19 -3.20
C LEU A 92 8.39 -8.51 -3.67
N LEU A 93 9.03 -8.53 -4.84
CA LEU A 93 9.44 -9.78 -5.52
C LEU A 93 10.95 -9.95 -5.68
N GLY A 94 11.76 -8.94 -5.36
CA GLY A 94 13.20 -8.92 -5.66
C GLY A 94 13.45 -8.41 -7.07
#